data_AF-A0A2G6YC53-F1
#
_entry.id   AF-A0A2G6YC53-F1
#
_cell.length_a   1.000
_cell.length_b   1.000
_cell.length_c   1.000
_cell.angle_alpha   90.00
_cell.angle_beta   90.00
_cell.angle_gamma   90.00
#
_symmetry.space_group_name_H-M   'P 1'
#
loop_
_entity.id
_entity.type
_entity.pdbx_description
1 polymer ?
#
loop_
_entity_poly.entity_id
_entity_poly.type
_entity_poly.pdbx_seq_one_letter_code
_entity_poly.pdbx_strand_id
1 'polypeptide(L)'
;MATQTITTNQYKLYPSPRNQYREIFEHQVFVPHPYAIIDLDAMELAGKTTLYAACRLSDMKMGQVVTFELAADQAKFERLFTPD
;
A
#
# COMPACT_ATOMS: atom_id res chain seq x y z
N MET A 1 -7.69 -15.93 12.57
CA MET A 1 -7.31 -14.71 13.31
C MET A 1 -7.94 -13.54 12.58
N ALA A 2 -8.73 -12.69 13.26
CA ALA A 2 -9.48 -11.62 12.62
C ALA A 2 -8.54 -10.49 12.18
N THR A 3 -8.18 -10.50 10.90
CA THR A 3 -7.47 -9.39 10.28
C THR A 3 -8.40 -8.17 10.31
N GLN A 4 -8.10 -7.19 11.16
CA GLN A 4 -8.90 -5.98 11.29
C GLN A 4 -8.81 -5.19 9.98
N THR A 5 -9.83 -5.33 9.13
CA THR A 5 -9.99 -4.52 7.92
C THR A 5 -10.14 -3.06 8.30
N ILE A 6 -9.29 -2.21 7.75
CA ILE A 6 -9.37 -0.77 7.93
C ILE A 6 -10.20 -0.23 6.78
N THR A 7 -11.38 0.30 7.07
CA THR A 7 -12.24 0.90 6.04
C THR A 7 -12.08 2.40 6.11
N THR A 8 -11.51 2.98 5.05
CA THR A 8 -11.40 4.42 4.86
C THR A 8 -12.53 4.90 3.95
N ASN A 9 -12.63 6.22 3.74
CA ASN A 9 -13.67 6.80 2.89
C ASN A 9 -13.56 6.39 1.40
N GLN A 10 -12.35 6.01 0.95
CA GLN A 10 -12.05 5.69 -0.45
C GLN A 10 -11.69 4.21 -0.66
N TYR A 11 -11.07 3.58 0.34
CA TYR A 11 -10.50 2.24 0.22
C TYR A 11 -10.87 1.37 1.42
N LYS A 12 -11.14 0.10 1.14
CA LYS A 12 -11.16 -0.95 2.15
C LYS A 12 -9.79 -1.64 2.16
N LEU A 13 -9.03 -1.44 3.22
CA LEU A 13 -7.66 -1.90 3.39
C LEU A 13 -7.62 -3.17 4.26
N TYR A 14 -6.80 -4.11 3.85
CA TYR A 14 -6.62 -5.41 4.46
C TYR A 14 -5.15 -5.54 4.90
N PRO A 15 -4.85 -5.36 6.20
CA PRO A 15 -3.49 -5.53 6.70
C PRO A 15 -3.01 -6.95 6.52
N SER A 16 -1.75 -7.12 6.12
CA SER A 16 -1.13 -8.45 6.11
C SER A 16 -0.42 -8.71 7.44
N PRO A 17 -0.35 -9.96 7.92
CA PRO A 17 0.41 -10.31 9.12
C PRO A 17 1.92 -10.05 8.96
N ARG A 18 2.40 -9.93 7.71
CA ARG A 18 3.78 -9.58 7.35
C ARG A 18 4.08 -8.09 7.47
N ASN A 19 3.06 -7.24 7.66
CA ASN A 19 3.26 -5.81 7.76
C ASN A 19 3.94 -5.47 9.08
N GLN A 20 5.11 -4.84 8.99
CA GLN A 20 5.87 -4.40 10.16
C GLN A 20 5.13 -3.31 10.94
N TYR A 21 4.44 -2.41 10.22
CA TYR A 21 3.60 -1.36 10.78
C TYR A 21 2.15 -1.60 10.37
N ARG A 22 1.18 -1.24 11.23
CA ARG A 22 -0.26 -1.34 10.94
C ARG A 22 -0.93 0.04 10.88
N GLU A 23 -0.11 1.03 10.58
CA GLU A 23 -0.49 2.43 10.50
C GLU A 23 -0.65 2.85 9.03
N ILE A 24 -1.55 3.78 8.79
CA ILE A 24 -1.76 4.39 7.48
C ILE A 24 -1.03 5.72 7.53
N PHE A 25 0.00 5.86 6.71
CA PHE A 25 0.76 7.10 6.59
C PHE A 25 0.06 8.10 5.67
N GLU A 26 0.50 9.36 5.72
CA GLU A 26 -0.07 10.47 4.96
C GLU A 26 -0.01 10.21 3.44
N HIS A 27 1.12 9.72 2.95
CA HIS A 27 1.32 9.44 1.53
C HIS A 27 0.83 8.04 1.19
N GLN A 28 -0.08 7.91 0.23
CA GLN A 28 -0.68 6.63 -0.15
C GLN A 28 -0.76 6.52 -1.66
N VAL A 29 -0.28 5.40 -2.21
CA VAL A 29 -0.31 5.10 -3.64
C VAL A 29 -1.20 3.90 -3.87
N PHE A 30 -2.24 4.08 -4.69
CA PHE A 30 -3.10 3.00 -5.12
C PHE A 30 -2.52 2.31 -6.36
N VAL A 31 -2.24 1.02 -6.22
CA VAL A 31 -1.76 0.15 -7.27
C VAL A 31 -2.92 -0.70 -7.77
N PRO A 32 -3.42 -0.47 -9.00
CA PRO A 32 -4.55 -1.22 -9.59
C PRO A 32 -4.15 -2.65 -10.06
N HIS A 33 -3.17 -3.27 -9.42
CA HIS A 33 -2.65 -4.60 -9.75
C HIS A 33 -2.69 -5.47 -8.50
N PRO A 34 -3.78 -6.21 -8.24
CA PRO A 34 -3.95 -6.95 -6.98
C PRO A 34 -2.94 -8.09 -6.78
N TYR A 35 -2.34 -8.58 -7.86
CA TYR A 35 -1.33 -9.65 -7.84
C TYR A 35 0.10 -9.13 -8.05
N ALA A 36 0.30 -7.80 -8.03
CA ALA A 36 1.65 -7.26 -8.13
C ALA A 36 2.46 -7.64 -6.89
N ILE A 37 3.65 -8.20 -7.14
CA ILE A 37 4.60 -8.49 -6.09
C ILE A 37 5.37 -7.21 -5.82
N ILE A 38 4.98 -6.51 -4.75
CA ILE A 38 5.63 -5.30 -4.30
C ILE A 38 6.52 -5.66 -3.11
N ASP A 39 7.83 -5.63 -3.35
CA ASP A 39 8.82 -5.80 -2.29
C ASP A 39 9.33 -4.43 -1.84
N LEU A 40 8.79 -3.91 -0.73
CA LEU A 40 9.15 -2.60 -0.20
C LEU A 40 10.54 -2.60 0.46
N ASP A 41 10.98 -3.75 0.96
CA ASP A 41 12.29 -3.90 1.61
C ASP A 41 13.42 -3.78 0.57
N ALA A 42 13.24 -4.43 -0.59
CA ALA A 42 14.15 -4.32 -1.73
C ALA A 42 14.25 -2.90 -2.32
N MET A 43 13.30 -2.00 -2.02
CA MET A 43 13.32 -0.63 -2.54
C MET A 43 14.18 0.32 -1.71
N GLU A 44 14.76 -0.14 -0.59
CA GLU A 44 15.62 0.66 0.30
C GLU A 44 15.02 2.05 0.57
N LEU A 45 13.77 2.06 1.04
CA LEU A 45 13.01 3.27 1.37
C LEU A 45 13.50 3.81 2.72
N ALA A 46 13.59 5.14 2.85
CA ALA A 46 14.22 5.78 4.01
C ALA A 46 13.28 5.85 5.23
N GLY A 47 11.99 6.09 4.98
CA GLY A 47 10.95 6.17 5.99
C GLY A 47 10.21 4.86 6.21
N LYS A 48 9.22 4.90 7.13
CA LYS A 48 8.33 3.74 7.33
C LYS A 48 7.37 3.59 6.16
N THR A 49 7.21 2.36 5.71
CA THR A 49 6.30 2.04 4.61
C THR A 49 5.49 0.80 4.94
N THR A 50 4.29 0.72 4.38
CA THR A 50 3.44 -0.46 4.60
C THR A 50 2.58 -0.74 3.38
N LEU A 51 2.54 -2.02 3.00
CA LEU A 51 1.70 -2.53 1.93
C LEU A 51 0.38 -3.08 2.48
N TYR A 52 -0.74 -2.61 1.96
CA TYR A 52 -2.06 -3.15 2.25
C TYR A 52 -2.69 -3.69 0.97
N ALA A 53 -3.36 -4.84 1.06
CA ALA A 53 -4.32 -5.19 0.02
C ALA A 53 -5.50 -4.23 0.13
N ALA A 54 -6.01 -3.73 -0.99
CA ALA A 54 -7.00 -2.66 -1.00
C ALA A 54 -8.12 -2.91 -2.00
N CYS A 55 -9.33 -2.52 -1.65
CA CYS A 55 -10.45 -2.44 -2.59
C CYS A 55 -10.91 -0.99 -2.68
N ARG A 56 -10.80 -0.38 -3.86
CA ARG A 56 -11.29 0.97 -4.15
C ARG A 56 -12.81 0.94 -4.18
N LEU A 57 -13.44 1.60 -3.21
CA LEU A 57 -14.89 1.59 -3.03
C LEU A 57 -15.62 2.33 -4.17
N SER A 58 -14.97 3.32 -4.79
CA SER A 58 -15.57 4.09 -5.89
C SER A 58 -15.91 3.24 -7.13
N ASP A 59 -15.11 2.22 -7.43
CA ASP A 59 -15.27 1.40 -8.65
C ASP A 59 -15.26 -0.10 -8.34
N MET A 60 -15.26 -0.46 -7.06
CA MET A 60 -15.08 -1.84 -6.58
C MET A 60 -13.82 -2.52 -7.14
N LYS A 61 -12.79 -1.75 -7.52
CA LYS A 61 -11.54 -2.27 -8.08
C LYS A 61 -10.65 -2.79 -6.96
N MET A 62 -10.26 -4.06 -7.08
CA MET A 62 -9.25 -4.66 -6.23
C MET A 62 -7.85 -4.27 -6.69
N GLY A 63 -6.99 -3.99 -5.72
CA GLY A 63 -5.62 -3.60 -5.93
C GLY A 63 -4.85 -3.69 -4.62
N GLN A 64 -3.79 -2.91 -4.55
CA GLN A 64 -2.98 -2.74 -3.34
C GLN A 64 -2.83 -1.24 -3.07
N VAL A 65 -2.68 -0.87 -1.81
CA VAL A 65 -2.33 0.49 -1.41
C VAL A 65 -1.04 0.41 -0.63
N VAL A 66 -0.04 1.15 -1.08
CA VAL A 66 1.21 1.33 -0.33
C VAL A 66 1.15 2.68 0.37
N THR A 67 1.42 2.69 1.66
CA THR A 67 1.48 3.90 2.47
C THR A 67 2.94 4.21 2.83
N PHE A 68 3.31 5.50 2.80
CA PHE A 68 4.67 5.98 3.03
C PHE A 68 4.67 7.14 4.03
N GLU A 69 5.61 7.10 4.97
CA GLU A 69 5.83 8.20 5.92
C GLU A 69 6.41 9.43 5.21
N LEU A 70 7.22 9.25 4.16
CA LEU A 70 7.90 10.33 3.44
C LEU A 70 7.43 10.44 1.99
N ALA A 71 7.17 11.68 1.54
CA ALA A 71 6.85 11.98 0.15
C ALA A 71 7.98 11.55 -0.83
N ALA A 72 9.23 11.57 -0.37
CA ALA A 72 10.37 11.16 -1.19
C ALA A 72 10.34 9.66 -1.51
N ASP A 73 9.93 8.82 -0.55
CA ASP A 73 9.77 7.38 -0.76
C ASP A 73 8.59 7.08 -1.68
N GLN A 74 7.50 7.84 -1.56
CA GLN A 74 6.38 7.78 -2.50
C GLN A 74 6.86 8.03 -3.93
N ALA A 75 7.58 9.12 -4.16
CA ALA A 75 8.09 9.47 -5.49
C ALA A 75 9.09 8.43 -6.03
N LYS A 76 9.91 7.84 -5.16
CA LYS A 76 10.82 6.74 -5.51
C LYS A 76 10.04 5.50 -5.91
N PHE A 77 9.02 5.13 -5.13
CA PHE A 77 8.12 4.03 -5.45
C PHE A 77 7.45 4.23 -6.79
N GLU A 78 6.83 5.39 -7.05
CA GLU A 78 6.15 5.66 -8.33
C GLU A 78 7.09 5.61 -9.53
N ARG A 79 8.38 5.92 -9.34
CA ARG A 79 9.42 5.82 -10.38
C ARG A 79 9.91 4.39 -10.62
N LEU A 80 10.03 3.59 -9.56
CA LEU A 80 10.51 2.21 -9.63
C LEU A 80 9.40 1.23 -10.00
N PHE A 81 8.19 1.50 -9.53
CA PHE A 81 7.00 0.70 -9.77
C PHE A 81 6.54 0.93 -11.21
N THR A 82 6.96 0.03 -12.09
CA THR A 82 6.45 -0.07 -13.45
C THR A 82 5.55 -1.29 -13.53
N PRO A 83 4.24 -1.15 -13.78
CA PRO A 83 3.39 -2.30 -14.03
C PRO A 83 3.76 -2.90 -15.39
N ASP A 84 4.23 -4.15 -15.38
CA ASP A 84 4.40 -4.98 -16.60
C ASP A 84 3.05 -5.56 -17.06
#